data_AF-A0A3D3R3U4-F1
#
_entry.id   AF-A0A3D3R3U4-F1
#
_cell.length_a   1.000
_cell.length_b   1.000
_cell.length_c   1.000
_cell.angle_alpha   90.00
_cell.angle_beta   90.00
_cell.angle_gamma   90.00
#
_symmetry.space_group_name_H-M   'P 1'
#
loop_
_entity.id
_entity.type
_entity.pdbx_description
1 polymer ?
#
loop_
_entity_poly.entity_id
_entity_poly.type
_entity_poly.pdbx_seq_one_letter_code
_entity_poly.pdbx_strand_id
1 'polypeptide(L)'
;MVKNQNGDRRFLWLTVGVICGMCLSYFWPHEPAFAVATDRDGDRFAITTVPTRSGNAEGVFVLDFLTGRLQGAVLNSRTGKFTYAYFRNLAADFGVDPTAKPHYVIVSGTVSLPAQGRAQFAEGGLYVGEMSSGKVICYAFSFVFNNAPAAPQQLIPVDQFQFRQAQ
;
A
#
# COMPACT_ATOMS: atom_id res chain seq x y z
N MET A 1 37.76 0.95 -59.47
CA MET A 1 36.86 1.55 -58.46
C MET A 1 36.58 0.49 -57.39
N VAL A 2 37.40 0.43 -56.33
CA VAL A 2 37.29 -0.60 -55.28
C VAL A 2 36.18 -0.19 -54.33
N LYS A 3 35.06 -0.92 -54.36
CA LYS A 3 33.91 -0.70 -53.48
C LYS A 3 34.35 -0.98 -52.03
N ASN A 4 34.10 -0.03 -51.13
CA ASN A 4 34.61 -0.02 -49.75
C ASN A 4 33.86 -1.05 -48.87
N GLN A 5 34.15 -2.34 -49.06
CA GLN A 5 33.45 -3.48 -48.43
C GLN A 5 33.50 -3.48 -46.88
N ASN A 6 34.46 -2.76 -46.28
CA ASN A 6 34.59 -2.69 -44.82
C ASN A 6 33.58 -1.73 -44.17
N GLY A 7 33.13 -0.70 -44.90
CA GLY A 7 32.09 0.22 -44.42
C GLY A 7 30.73 -0.48 -44.35
N ASP A 8 30.39 -1.23 -45.40
CA ASP A 8 29.11 -1.96 -45.50
C ASP A 8 28.95 -3.01 -44.40
N ARG A 9 30.01 -3.74 -44.04
CA ARG A 9 29.96 -4.75 -42.96
C ARG A 9 29.77 -4.11 -41.59
N ARG A 10 30.44 -2.99 -41.31
CA ARG A 10 30.28 -2.26 -40.03
C ARG A 10 28.86 -1.72 -39.87
N PHE A 11 28.29 -1.19 -40.95
CA PHE A 11 26.91 -0.72 -40.96
C PHE A 11 25.92 -1.88 -40.73
N LEU A 12 26.16 -3.03 -41.38
CA LEU A 12 25.34 -4.23 -41.19
C LEU A 12 25.35 -4.74 -39.73
N TRP A 13 26.52 -4.82 -39.08
CA TRP A 13 26.62 -5.20 -37.67
C TRP A 13 25.92 -4.21 -36.73
N LEU A 14 26.00 -2.91 -37.02
CA LEU A 14 25.28 -1.89 -36.26
C LEU A 14 23.77 -2.08 -36.38
N THR A 15 23.28 -2.30 -37.60
CA THR A 15 21.84 -2.49 -37.85
C THR A 15 21.30 -3.73 -37.14
N VAL A 16 22.03 -4.85 -37.20
CA VAL A 16 21.69 -6.08 -36.48
C VAL A 16 21.68 -5.85 -34.97
N GLY A 17 22.69 -5.17 -34.42
CA GLY A 17 22.77 -4.85 -32.99
C GLY A 17 21.59 -4.00 -32.52
N VAL A 18 21.19 -3.00 -33.30
CA VAL A 18 20.04 -2.13 -33.00
C VAL A 18 18.73 -2.93 -33.01
N ILE A 19 18.50 -3.78 -34.02
CA ILE A 19 17.29 -4.61 -34.08
C ILE A 19 17.24 -5.60 -32.92
N CYS A 20 18.35 -6.30 -32.64
CA CYS A 20 18.43 -7.20 -31.49
C CYS A 20 18.18 -6.46 -30.16
N GLY A 21 18.73 -5.26 -29.98
CA GLY A 21 18.49 -4.42 -28.82
C GLY A 21 17.01 -4.05 -28.65
N MET A 22 16.34 -3.65 -29.74
CA MET A 22 14.90 -3.36 -29.70
C MET A 22 14.07 -4.59 -29.37
N CYS A 23 14.37 -5.74 -29.98
CA CYS A 23 13.67 -6.99 -29.68
C CYS A 23 13.84 -7.37 -28.19
N LEU A 24 15.05 -7.25 -27.64
CA LEU A 24 15.30 -7.54 -26.22
C LEU A 24 14.58 -6.55 -25.29
N SER A 25 14.49 -5.27 -25.65
CA SER A 25 13.73 -4.29 -24.85
C SER A 25 12.23 -4.57 -24.82
N TYR A 26 11.68 -5.18 -25.87
CA TYR A 26 10.26 -5.53 -25.92
C TYR A 26 9.90 -6.64 -24.94
N PHE A 27 10.82 -7.58 -24.70
CA PHE A 27 10.65 -8.64 -23.72
C PHE A 27 11.06 -8.22 -22.30
N TRP A 28 11.44 -6.97 -22.09
CA TRP A 28 11.81 -6.50 -20.75
C TRP A 28 10.55 -6.40 -19.87
N PRO A 29 10.50 -7.11 -18.74
CA PRO A 29 9.36 -7.02 -17.83
C PRO A 29 9.28 -5.61 -17.25
N HIS A 30 8.12 -4.98 -17.41
CA HIS A 30 7.81 -3.70 -16.78
C HIS A 30 6.97 -3.98 -15.54
N GLU A 31 7.60 -3.90 -14.37
CA GLU A 31 6.86 -3.93 -13.11
C GLU A 31 6.43 -2.49 -12.75
N PRO A 32 5.13 -2.22 -12.58
CA PRO A 32 4.70 -0.94 -12.04
C PRO A 32 5.27 -0.77 -10.63
N ALA A 33 6.00 0.32 -10.41
CA ALA A 33 6.47 0.66 -9.08
C ALA A 33 5.28 1.12 -8.23
N PHE A 34 4.88 0.31 -7.26
CA PHE A 34 3.91 0.71 -6.24
C PHE A 34 4.64 1.51 -5.16
N ALA A 35 4.34 2.81 -5.08
CA ALA A 35 4.88 3.67 -4.03
C ALA A 35 3.84 3.82 -2.92
N VAL A 36 4.09 3.22 -1.77
CA VAL A 36 3.36 3.57 -0.56
C VAL A 36 4.02 4.77 0.09
N ALA A 37 3.22 5.77 0.45
CA ALA A 37 3.69 6.96 1.14
C ALA A 37 3.19 6.96 2.58
N THR A 38 4.03 7.46 3.49
CA THR A 38 3.66 7.76 4.87
C THR A 38 4.21 9.14 5.21
N ASP A 39 3.37 9.98 5.78
CA ASP A 39 3.76 11.28 6.33
C ASP A 39 3.25 11.44 7.77
N ARG A 40 3.91 12.26 8.58
CA ARG A 40 3.64 12.40 10.02
C ARG A 40 3.74 13.86 10.46
N ASP A 41 2.69 14.35 11.10
CA ASP A 41 2.69 15.64 11.83
C ASP A 41 3.04 15.41 13.30
N GLY A 42 4.35 15.42 13.59
CA GLY A 42 4.89 15.37 14.95
C GLY A 42 4.26 14.26 15.80
N ASP A 43 3.58 14.65 16.89
CA ASP A 43 2.87 13.74 17.79
C ASP A 43 1.35 13.88 17.74
N ARG A 44 0.79 14.34 16.62
CA ARG A 44 -0.67 14.45 16.45
C ARG A 44 -1.23 13.41 15.49
N PHE A 45 -0.72 13.39 14.27
CA PHE A 45 -1.30 12.61 13.19
C PHE A 45 -0.22 11.93 12.34
N ALA A 46 -0.58 10.79 11.76
CA ALA A 46 0.11 10.25 10.59
C ALA A 46 -0.90 9.88 9.51
N ILE A 47 -0.45 9.94 8.26
CA ILE A 47 -1.21 9.56 7.09
C ILE A 47 -0.41 8.54 6.29
N THR A 48 -1.09 7.54 5.73
CA THR A 48 -0.45 6.59 4.82
C THR A 48 -1.38 6.15 3.70
N THR A 49 -0.81 5.90 2.53
CA THR A 49 -1.53 5.28 1.40
C THR A 49 -1.38 3.76 1.44
N VAL A 50 -2.40 3.02 1.03
CA VAL A 50 -2.37 1.55 0.98
C VAL A 50 -2.88 1.09 -0.39
N PRO A 51 -2.13 0.25 -1.11
CA PRO A 51 -2.58 -0.26 -2.39
C PRO A 51 -3.79 -1.17 -2.20
N THR A 52 -4.82 -0.96 -3.02
CA THR A 52 -6.02 -1.79 -3.00
C THR A 52 -5.83 -3.02 -3.86
N ARG A 53 -5.86 -2.90 -5.18
CA ARG A 53 -5.49 -3.97 -6.11
C ARG A 53 -4.95 -3.34 -7.37
N SER A 54 -4.00 -3.99 -8.02
CA SER A 54 -3.45 -3.53 -9.30
C SER A 54 -4.53 -2.94 -10.23
N GLY A 55 -4.27 -1.73 -10.72
CA GLY A 55 -5.17 -0.96 -11.59
C GLY A 55 -6.27 -0.15 -10.88
N ASN A 56 -6.34 -0.16 -9.55
CA ASN A 56 -7.32 0.61 -8.78
C ASN A 56 -6.65 1.68 -7.91
N ALA A 57 -7.45 2.67 -7.48
CA ALA A 57 -6.97 3.73 -6.62
C ALA A 57 -6.65 3.22 -5.21
N GLU A 58 -5.69 3.86 -4.57
CA GLU A 58 -5.25 3.53 -3.22
C GLU A 58 -6.29 3.92 -2.17
N GLY A 59 -6.22 3.23 -1.03
CA GLY A 59 -6.83 3.71 0.21
C GLY A 59 -5.91 4.73 0.87
N VAL A 60 -6.50 5.71 1.56
CA VAL A 60 -5.77 6.68 2.38
C VAL A 60 -6.28 6.57 3.81
N PHE A 61 -5.34 6.45 4.75
CA PHE A 61 -5.65 6.26 6.16
C PHE A 61 -4.93 7.30 7.01
N VAL A 62 -5.65 7.87 7.95
CA VAL A 62 -5.17 8.84 8.93
C VAL A 62 -5.30 8.24 10.32
N LEU A 63 -4.20 8.28 11.05
CA LEU A 63 -4.10 7.88 12.43
C LEU A 63 -4.01 9.13 13.32
N ASP A 64 -4.96 9.26 14.24
CA ASP A 64 -4.91 10.22 15.35
C ASP A 64 -4.21 9.59 16.56
N PHE A 65 -3.06 10.14 16.95
CA PHE A 65 -2.27 9.61 18.06
C PHE A 65 -2.86 9.90 19.44
N LEU A 66 -3.64 10.97 19.57
CA LEU A 66 -4.26 11.34 20.85
C LEU A 66 -5.39 10.39 21.20
N THR A 67 -6.24 10.07 20.22
CA THR A 67 -7.42 9.23 20.45
C THR A 67 -7.18 7.75 20.13
N GLY A 68 -6.08 7.41 19.46
CA GLY A 68 -5.85 6.07 18.91
C GLY A 68 -6.88 5.70 17.83
N ARG A 69 -7.53 6.70 17.23
CA ARG A 69 -8.54 6.47 16.19
C ARG A 69 -7.87 6.42 14.82
N LEU A 70 -7.98 5.26 14.19
CA LEU A 70 -7.58 5.07 12.80
C LEU A 70 -8.82 5.21 11.92
N GLN A 71 -8.74 6.06 10.90
CA GLN A 71 -9.82 6.26 9.93
C GLN A 71 -9.23 6.28 8.53
N GLY A 72 -10.02 5.90 7.53
CA GLY A 72 -9.57 6.01 6.15
C GLY A 72 -10.68 5.85 5.15
N ALA A 73 -10.34 6.05 3.90
CA ALA A 73 -11.26 5.85 2.81
C ALA A 73 -10.55 5.38 1.53
N VAL A 74 -11.29 4.64 0.71
CA VAL A 74 -10.83 4.22 -0.62
C VAL A 74 -11.56 5.02 -1.68
N LEU A 75 -10.77 5.56 -2.62
CA LEU A 75 -11.28 6.25 -3.78
C LEU A 75 -11.81 5.23 -4.80
N ASN A 76 -13.00 5.46 -5.35
CA ASN A 76 -13.47 4.71 -6.50
C ASN A 76 -12.88 5.34 -7.77
N SER A 77 -12.00 4.61 -8.45
CA SER A 77 -11.31 5.08 -9.67
C SER A 77 -12.25 5.48 -10.81
N ARG A 78 -13.49 4.96 -10.83
CA ARG A 78 -14.48 5.27 -11.88
C ARG A 78 -15.20 6.59 -11.63
N THR A 79 -15.52 6.88 -10.37
CA THR A 79 -16.30 8.08 -9.99
C THR A 79 -15.45 9.22 -9.45
N GLY A 80 -14.19 8.94 -9.07
CA GLY A 80 -13.31 9.92 -8.43
C GLY A 80 -13.79 10.36 -7.05
N LYS A 81 -14.61 9.54 -6.38
CA LYS A 81 -15.17 9.83 -5.05
C LYS A 81 -14.75 8.78 -4.03
N PHE A 82 -14.59 9.19 -2.77
CA PHE A 82 -14.47 8.26 -1.66
C PHE A 82 -15.81 7.56 -1.46
N THR A 83 -15.81 6.23 -1.54
CA THR A 83 -17.04 5.41 -1.51
C THR A 83 -17.03 4.35 -0.42
N TYR A 84 -15.84 4.03 0.11
CA TYR A 84 -15.65 3.10 1.22
C TYR A 84 -14.92 3.84 2.33
N ALA A 85 -15.52 3.86 3.51
CA ALA A 85 -14.94 4.46 4.71
C ALA A 85 -14.63 3.37 5.72
N TYR A 86 -13.51 3.53 6.43
CA TYR A 86 -13.00 2.57 7.40
C TYR A 86 -12.67 3.25 8.71
N PHE A 87 -12.80 2.51 9.82
CA PHE A 87 -12.37 2.98 11.12
C PHE A 87 -11.90 1.85 12.05
N ARG A 88 -11.08 2.18 13.05
CA ARG A 88 -10.69 1.28 14.14
C ARG A 88 -10.29 2.07 15.37
N ASN A 89 -10.62 1.55 16.55
CA ASN A 89 -10.09 2.05 17.81
C ASN A 89 -8.87 1.21 18.20
N LEU A 90 -7.68 1.79 18.00
CA LEU A 90 -6.42 1.11 18.27
C LEU A 90 -6.11 1.05 19.77
N ALA A 91 -6.54 2.03 20.56
CA ALA A 91 -6.33 1.98 22.01
C ALA A 91 -6.95 0.70 22.62
N ALA A 92 -8.13 0.32 22.12
CA ALA A 92 -8.79 -0.93 22.50
C ALA A 92 -8.02 -2.18 22.02
N ASP A 93 -7.52 -2.18 20.79
CA ASP A 93 -6.79 -3.33 20.23
C ASP A 93 -5.43 -3.56 20.92
N PHE A 94 -4.71 -2.46 21.22
CA PHE A 94 -3.43 -2.52 21.88
C PHE A 94 -3.55 -2.77 23.39
N GLY A 95 -4.74 -2.53 23.98
CA GLY A 95 -4.97 -2.61 25.42
C GLY A 95 -4.30 -1.44 26.17
N VAL A 96 -4.31 -0.26 25.56
CA VAL A 96 -3.71 0.96 26.13
C VAL A 96 -4.56 1.41 27.31
N ASP A 97 -3.90 1.72 28.43
CA ASP A 97 -4.53 2.36 29.58
C ASP A 97 -5.18 3.69 29.13
N PRO A 98 -6.49 3.93 29.38
CA PRO A 98 -7.16 5.17 29.01
C PRO A 98 -6.50 6.45 29.53
N THR A 99 -5.67 6.36 30.57
CA THR A 99 -4.93 7.46 31.17
C THR A 99 -3.52 7.63 30.62
N ALA A 100 -3.00 6.62 29.93
CA ALA A 100 -1.68 6.67 29.30
C ALA A 100 -1.73 7.45 27.98
N LYS A 101 -0.61 8.08 27.65
CA LYS A 101 -0.40 8.68 26.32
C LYS A 101 0.29 7.65 25.41
N PRO A 102 -0.44 6.95 24.52
CA PRO A 102 0.18 5.97 23.64
C PRO A 102 1.09 6.64 22.61
N HIS A 103 2.12 5.90 22.19
CA HIS A 103 3.03 6.34 21.13
C HIS A 103 2.85 5.44 19.92
N TYR A 104 2.07 5.90 18.94
CA TYR A 104 1.82 5.08 17.74
C TYR A 104 2.78 5.39 16.59
N VAL A 105 3.00 4.37 15.77
CA VAL A 105 3.61 4.45 14.44
C VAL A 105 2.72 3.70 13.45
N ILE A 106 2.71 4.11 12.19
CA ILE A 106 1.94 3.47 11.14
C ILE A 106 2.74 3.47 9.85
N VAL A 107 2.69 2.35 9.13
CA VAL A 107 3.16 2.21 7.76
C VAL A 107 2.21 1.29 7.02
N SER A 108 2.26 1.30 5.70
CA SER A 108 1.56 0.33 4.86
C SER A 108 2.54 -0.58 4.15
N GLY A 109 2.04 -1.74 3.72
CA GLY A 109 2.82 -2.68 2.93
C GLY A 109 1.94 -3.80 2.39
N THR A 110 2.52 -4.69 1.58
CA THR A 110 1.79 -5.80 0.97
C THR A 110 1.43 -6.87 2.01
N VAL A 111 0.20 -7.39 1.93
CA VAL A 111 -0.32 -8.50 2.74
C VAL A 111 -0.93 -9.60 1.85
N SER A 112 -1.63 -9.23 0.77
CA SER A 112 -2.22 -10.13 -0.22
C SER A 112 -3.03 -11.29 0.38
N LEU A 113 -4.15 -10.95 1.03
CA LEU A 113 -5.06 -11.95 1.61
C LEU A 113 -5.99 -12.55 0.54
N PRO A 114 -6.35 -13.84 0.66
CA PRO A 114 -7.33 -14.46 -0.23
C PRO A 114 -8.69 -13.79 -0.08
N ALA A 115 -9.43 -13.66 -1.18
CA ALA A 115 -10.79 -13.13 -1.16
C ALA A 115 -11.73 -14.00 -0.31
N GLN A 116 -12.66 -13.37 0.40
CA GLN A 116 -13.64 -14.06 1.24
C GLN A 116 -15.07 -13.72 0.76
N GLY A 117 -15.71 -14.68 0.11
CA GLY A 117 -17.04 -14.49 -0.50
C GLY A 117 -17.02 -13.45 -1.62
N ARG A 118 -17.91 -12.44 -1.54
CA ARG A 118 -17.98 -11.34 -2.52
C ARG A 118 -17.04 -10.17 -2.21
N ALA A 119 -16.43 -10.15 -1.03
CA ALA A 119 -15.56 -9.07 -0.60
C ALA A 119 -14.13 -9.36 -1.06
N GLN A 120 -13.53 -8.42 -1.79
CA GLN A 120 -12.12 -8.50 -2.18
C GLN A 120 -11.29 -7.79 -1.12
N PHE A 121 -10.22 -8.43 -0.65
CA PHE A 121 -9.26 -7.77 0.23
C PHE A 121 -8.30 -6.91 -0.58
N ALA A 122 -7.86 -5.82 0.03
CA ALA A 122 -6.72 -5.08 -0.47
C ALA A 122 -5.47 -5.96 -0.47
N GLU A 123 -4.64 -5.76 -1.50
CA GLU A 123 -3.31 -6.31 -1.66
C GLU A 123 -2.37 -5.75 -0.59
N GLY A 124 -2.59 -4.50 -0.19
CA GLY A 124 -1.92 -3.88 0.96
C GLY A 124 -2.70 -4.00 2.27
N GLY A 125 -1.97 -3.79 3.36
CA GLY A 125 -2.51 -3.63 4.70
C GLY A 125 -1.76 -2.54 5.46
N LEU A 126 -2.25 -2.26 6.67
CA LEU A 126 -1.69 -1.27 7.59
C LEU A 126 -0.96 -2.00 8.72
N TYR A 127 0.30 -1.67 8.93
CA TYR A 127 1.05 -2.12 10.09
C TYR A 127 1.09 -0.96 11.08
N VAL A 128 0.46 -1.14 12.24
CA VAL A 128 0.44 -0.15 13.30
C VAL A 128 1.25 -0.69 14.46
N GLY A 129 2.16 0.11 14.99
CA GLY A 129 2.88 -0.19 16.22
C GLY A 129 2.46 0.75 17.34
N GLU A 130 2.37 0.23 18.56
CA GLU A 130 2.31 1.05 19.77
C GLU A 130 3.62 0.82 20.55
N MET A 131 4.42 1.89 20.64
CA MET A 131 5.83 1.83 20.99
C MET A 131 6.07 1.62 22.50
N SER A 132 5.07 1.91 23.34
CA SER A 132 5.18 1.75 24.79
C SER A 132 4.97 0.29 25.20
N SER A 133 3.91 -0.34 24.68
CA SER A 133 3.60 -1.77 24.84
C SER A 133 4.50 -2.68 24.02
N GLY A 134 5.14 -2.15 22.98
CA GLY A 134 6.04 -2.91 22.12
C GLY A 134 5.33 -3.88 21.19
N LYS A 135 4.06 -3.62 20.87
CA LYS A 135 3.23 -4.47 20.03
C LYS A 135 3.05 -3.86 18.64
N VAL A 136 2.97 -4.71 17.63
CA VAL A 136 2.58 -4.35 16.27
C VAL A 136 1.38 -5.20 15.86
N ILE A 137 0.38 -4.58 15.24
CA ILE A 137 -0.81 -5.24 14.69
C ILE A 137 -0.91 -4.92 13.20
N CYS A 138 -1.13 -5.95 12.39
CA CYS A 138 -1.46 -5.82 10.97
C CYS A 138 -2.98 -5.73 10.80
N TYR A 139 -3.45 -4.76 10.02
CA TYR A 139 -4.86 -4.56 9.69
C TYR A 139 -5.08 -4.66 8.19
N ALA A 140 -6.08 -5.43 7.81
CA ALA A 140 -6.58 -5.52 6.45
C ALA A 140 -7.94 -4.83 6.32
N PHE A 141 -8.32 -4.55 5.08
CA PHE A 141 -9.65 -4.08 4.75
C PHE A 141 -10.13 -4.71 3.45
N SER A 142 -11.43 -4.96 3.41
CA SER A 142 -12.10 -5.42 2.21
C SER A 142 -12.79 -4.27 1.51
N PHE A 143 -12.91 -4.37 0.20
CA PHE A 143 -13.61 -3.42 -0.63
C PHE A 143 -14.38 -4.17 -1.72
N VAL A 144 -15.43 -3.53 -2.22
CA VAL A 144 -16.18 -3.97 -3.40
C VAL A 144 -16.17 -2.83 -4.39
N PHE A 145 -16.31 -3.07 -5.68
CA PHE A 145 -16.39 -1.99 -6.66
C PHE A 145 -17.85 -1.71 -7.01
N ASN A 146 -18.54 -1.02 -6.11
CA ASN A 146 -19.89 -0.53 -6.35
C ASN A 146 -19.89 1.00 -6.47
N ASN A 147 -20.81 1.54 -7.24
CA ASN A 147 -20.95 2.99 -7.39
C ASN A 147 -21.70 3.63 -6.21
N ALA A 148 -22.41 2.83 -5.41
CA ALA A 148 -23.11 3.30 -4.22
C ALA A 148 -22.15 3.40 -3.01
N PRO A 149 -22.27 4.46 -2.18
CA PRO A 149 -21.55 4.54 -0.91
C PRO A 149 -21.85 3.33 -0.03
N ALA A 150 -20.80 2.71 0.51
CA ALA A 150 -20.94 1.67 1.52
C ALA A 150 -21.03 2.28 2.92
N ALA A 151 -21.71 1.59 3.83
CA ALA A 151 -21.66 1.93 5.25
C ALA A 151 -20.20 1.84 5.75
N PRO A 152 -19.78 2.71 6.69
CA PRO A 152 -18.45 2.63 7.27
C PRO A 152 -18.16 1.24 7.86
N GLN A 153 -17.01 0.67 7.53
CA GLN A 153 -16.61 -0.67 7.97
C GLN A 153 -15.48 -0.60 8.99
N GLN A 154 -15.38 -1.59 9.86
CA GLN A 154 -14.22 -1.70 10.74
C GLN A 154 -13.04 -2.34 10.01
N LEU A 155 -11.83 -1.86 10.29
CA LEU A 155 -10.61 -2.55 9.89
C LEU A 155 -10.53 -3.92 10.58
N ILE A 156 -9.99 -4.90 9.86
CA ILE A 156 -9.92 -6.29 10.30
C ILE A 156 -8.50 -6.55 10.81
N PRO A 157 -8.29 -6.81 12.11
CA PRO A 157 -6.99 -7.24 12.62
C PRO A 157 -6.67 -8.61 12.03
N VAL A 158 -5.50 -8.73 11.41
CA VAL A 158 -5.02 -9.95 10.75
C VAL A 158 -4.22 -10.78 11.73
N ASP A 159 -3.18 -10.17 12.30
CA ASP A 159 -2.30 -10.80 13.28
C ASP A 159 -1.51 -9.73 14.06
N GLN A 160 -0.87 -10.13 15.16
CA GLN A 160 -0.06 -9.26 16.01
C GLN A 160 1.21 -9.96 16.51
N PHE A 161 2.27 -9.18 16.73
CA PHE A 161 3.47 -9.66 17.41
C PHE A 161 4.00 -8.61 18.39
N GLN A 162 4.84 -9.05 19.33
CA GLN A 162 5.47 -8.19 20.31
C GLN A 162 6.98 -8.14 20.05
N PHE A 163 7.54 -6.95 19.83
CA PHE A 163 8.96 -6.73 19.52
C PHE A 163 9.78 -6.31 20.74
N ARG A 164 9.12 -5.89 21.83
CA ARG A 164 9.73 -5.67 23.15
C ARG A 164 8.71 -6.02 24.22
N GLN A 165 9.18 -6.51 25.36
CA GLN A 165 8.31 -6.62 26.53
C GLN A 165 7.95 -5.22 27.02
N ALA A 166 6.71 -5.05 27.49
CA ALA A 166 6.31 -3.82 28.18
C ALA A 166 7.20 -3.68 29.44
N GLN A 167 7.86 -2.52 29.58
CA GLN A 167 8.64 -2.19 30.78
C GLN A 167 7.74 -1.60 31.84
#